data_AF-A0A3M1RZT2-F1
#
_entry.id   AF-A0A3M1RZT2-F1
#
_cell.length_a   1.000
_cell.length_b   1.000
_cell.length_c   1.000
_cell.angle_alpha   90.00
_cell.angle_beta   90.00
_cell.angle_gamma   90.00
#
_symmetry.space_group_name_H-M   'P 1'
#
loop_
_entity.id
_entity.type
_entity.pdbx_description
1 polymer ?
#
loop_
_entity_poly.entity_id
_entity_poly.type
_entity_poly.pdbx_seq_one_letter_code
_entity_poly.pdbx_strand_id
1 'polypeptide(L)'
;MALTDPQTLLSWLLPLLAATGLIAGLLAGLLGVGGGIVIVPMLYYVFSYLEIPEAVRMHLAVGTSLATINVTSIRSVLAHHDRGSFDRDIFRDWVPGITAGVLAGTWLATLANFDTLLLVFGFVALLVALHMAFGRRDWHLHRAAPRGLAAWPVTLLIGALSAMMGIGGGTLSVPVLSLCNVPIHRAVGTAAGFGLVIALPATLGFIAGGWHANGLPPGSLGYVSLPGFAVIAIATTLTAPLGARLAHALDPEPLRRAFALFLGLTALRMLADAFG
;
A
#
# COMPACT_ATOMS: atom_id res chain seq x y z
N MET A 1 18.60 -23.15 14.81
CA MET A 1 19.45 -22.28 15.65
C MET A 1 18.51 -21.28 16.28
N ALA A 2 18.20 -21.43 17.57
CA ALA A 2 17.02 -20.83 18.18
C ALA A 2 17.10 -19.29 18.23
N LEU A 3 16.17 -18.63 17.55
CA LEU A 3 15.95 -17.18 17.54
C LEU A 3 15.21 -16.72 18.81
N THR A 4 15.61 -17.20 20.00
CA THR A 4 14.88 -16.93 21.25
C THR A 4 15.47 -15.81 22.09
N ASP A 5 16.60 -15.22 21.67
CA ASP A 5 17.28 -14.18 22.44
C ASP A 5 16.88 -12.77 21.92
N PRO A 6 16.17 -11.94 22.71
CA PRO A 6 15.57 -10.68 22.24
C PRO A 6 16.58 -9.69 21.65
N GLN A 7 17.84 -9.73 22.10
CA GLN A 7 18.89 -8.83 21.65
C GLN A 7 19.47 -9.22 20.29
N THR A 8 19.56 -10.52 19.98
CA THR A 8 20.00 -10.99 18.65
C THR A 8 18.87 -10.89 17.62
N LEU A 9 17.62 -11.12 18.03
CA LEU A 9 16.46 -10.81 17.19
C LEU A 9 16.47 -9.35 16.74
N LEU A 10 16.66 -8.40 17.67
CA LEU A 10 16.67 -6.97 17.38
C LEU A 10 17.83 -6.54 16.47
N SER A 11 19.02 -7.14 16.63
CA SER A 11 20.22 -6.75 15.86
C SER A 11 20.18 -7.20 14.39
N TRP A 12 19.51 -8.31 14.05
CA TRP A 12 19.28 -8.73 12.67
C TRP A 12 17.99 -8.16 12.07
N LEU A 13 16.99 -7.86 12.90
CA LEU A 13 15.71 -7.27 12.48
C LEU A 13 15.83 -5.86 11.95
N LEU A 14 16.54 -5.01 12.70
CA LEU A 14 16.71 -3.60 12.36
C LEU A 14 17.35 -3.39 10.98
N PRO A 15 18.45 -4.08 10.60
CA PRO A 15 19.02 -3.91 9.27
C PRO A 15 18.13 -4.48 8.15
N LEU A 16 17.41 -5.57 8.38
CA LEU A 16 16.51 -6.14 7.36
C LEU A 16 15.28 -5.24 7.13
N LEU A 17 14.65 -4.74 8.20
CA LEU A 17 13.56 -3.77 8.13
C LEU A 17 14.01 -2.43 7.56
N ALA A 18 15.23 -1.99 7.89
CA ALA A 18 15.82 -0.79 7.31
C ALA A 18 16.06 -0.98 5.81
N ALA A 19 16.74 -2.05 5.37
CA ALA A 19 16.95 -2.34 3.95
C ALA A 19 15.62 -2.44 3.19
N THR A 20 14.63 -3.10 3.79
CA THR A 20 13.26 -3.17 3.30
C THR A 20 12.63 -1.80 3.14
N GLY A 21 12.69 -0.95 4.15
CA GLY A 21 12.16 0.40 4.11
C GLY A 21 12.92 1.33 3.15
N LEU A 22 14.23 1.13 2.97
CA LEU A 22 15.05 1.87 2.01
C LEU A 22 14.66 1.49 0.58
N ILE A 23 14.55 0.19 0.28
CA ILE A 23 14.11 -0.31 -1.02
C ILE A 23 12.67 0.14 -1.26
N ALA A 24 11.74 -0.14 -0.35
CA ALA A 24 10.35 0.24 -0.47
C ALA A 24 10.17 1.76 -0.62
N GLY A 25 10.96 2.58 0.08
CA GLY A 25 10.90 4.03 -0.01
C GLY A 25 11.47 4.59 -1.32
N LEU A 26 12.63 4.08 -1.76
CA LEU A 26 13.16 4.39 -3.10
C LEU A 26 12.14 4.03 -4.17
N LEU A 27 11.60 2.82 -4.07
CA LEU A 27 10.66 2.26 -5.03
C LEU A 27 9.31 3.01 -5.02
N ALA A 28 8.81 3.38 -3.84
CA ALA A 28 7.62 4.20 -3.68
C ALA A 28 7.80 5.60 -4.28
N GLY A 29 8.96 6.22 -4.06
CA GLY A 29 9.31 7.52 -4.63
C GLY A 29 9.44 7.45 -6.16
N LEU A 30 9.98 6.35 -6.68
CA LEU A 30 10.15 6.09 -8.11
C LEU A 30 8.81 5.97 -8.85
N LEU A 31 7.82 5.32 -8.24
CA LEU A 31 6.50 5.09 -8.85
C LEU A 31 5.49 6.21 -8.54
N GLY A 32 5.68 6.98 -7.48
CA GLY A 32 4.71 7.97 -7.01
C GLY A 32 3.41 7.36 -6.48
N VAL A 33 3.39 6.04 -6.23
CA VAL A 33 2.18 5.24 -5.99
C VAL A 33 1.88 5.02 -4.48
N GLY A 34 2.75 5.50 -3.58
CA GLY A 34 2.64 5.24 -2.14
C GLY A 34 3.03 3.79 -1.85
N GLY A 35 4.08 3.58 -1.08
CA GLY A 35 4.84 2.32 -1.05
C GLY A 35 4.10 1.06 -0.59
N GLY A 36 2.81 1.13 -0.24
CA GLY A 36 2.04 0.02 0.34
C GLY A 36 2.14 -1.28 -0.44
N ILE A 37 2.07 -1.24 -1.77
CA ILE A 37 2.14 -2.45 -2.60
C ILE A 37 3.51 -3.16 -2.52
N VAL A 38 4.55 -2.44 -2.09
CA VAL A 38 5.89 -2.99 -1.81
C VAL A 38 6.06 -3.27 -0.32
N ILE A 39 5.57 -2.39 0.55
CA ILE A 39 5.71 -2.48 2.01
C ILE A 39 5.01 -3.73 2.54
N VAL A 40 3.79 -4.03 2.07
CA VAL A 40 2.98 -5.15 2.59
C VAL A 40 3.66 -6.50 2.39
N PRO A 41 4.11 -6.89 1.17
CA PRO A 41 4.78 -8.17 1.01
C PRO A 41 6.11 -8.26 1.74
N MET A 42 6.88 -7.16 1.77
CA MET A 42 8.15 -7.19 2.50
C MET A 42 7.92 -7.34 4.00
N LEU A 43 6.92 -6.66 4.58
CA LEU A 43 6.49 -6.88 5.96
C LEU A 43 6.00 -8.30 6.19
N TYR A 44 5.20 -8.85 5.27
CA TYR A 44 4.73 -10.23 5.33
C TYR A 44 5.90 -11.22 5.43
N TYR A 45 6.91 -11.10 4.56
CA TYR A 45 8.08 -11.99 4.60
C TYR A 45 8.98 -11.74 5.81
N VAL A 46 9.16 -10.49 6.25
CA VAL A 46 9.92 -10.20 7.47
C VAL A 46 9.20 -10.82 8.68
N PHE A 47 7.88 -10.67 8.79
CA PHE A 47 7.11 -11.29 9.86
C PHE A 47 7.07 -12.82 9.75
N SER A 48 7.11 -13.37 8.54
CA SER A 48 7.29 -14.81 8.33
C SER A 48 8.65 -15.30 8.84
N TYR A 49 9.72 -14.55 8.57
CA TYR A 49 11.06 -14.87 9.05
C TYR A 49 11.18 -14.76 10.58
N LEU A 50 10.38 -13.88 11.19
CA LEU A 50 10.26 -13.76 12.65
C LEU A 50 9.34 -14.78 13.30
N GLU A 51 8.89 -15.78 12.54
CA GLU A 51 8.02 -16.84 13.05
C GLU A 51 6.72 -16.29 13.66
N ILE A 52 6.26 -15.12 13.18
CA ILE A 52 4.98 -14.55 13.60
C ILE A 52 3.86 -15.49 13.11
N PRO A 53 2.89 -15.85 13.97
CA PRO A 53 1.82 -16.77 13.62
C PRO A 53 1.06 -16.33 12.37
N GLU A 54 0.76 -17.26 11.47
CA GLU A 54 0.06 -17.00 10.20
C GLU A 54 -1.28 -16.30 10.42
N ALA A 55 -2.02 -16.70 11.46
CA ALA A 55 -3.30 -16.11 11.84
C ALA A 55 -3.28 -14.56 11.94
N VAL A 56 -2.17 -13.98 12.38
CA VAL A 56 -2.03 -12.52 12.54
C VAL A 56 -1.04 -11.89 11.56
N ARG A 57 -0.19 -12.67 10.89
CA ARG A 57 0.92 -12.17 10.06
C ARG A 57 0.46 -11.22 8.96
N MET A 58 -0.54 -11.63 8.17
CA MET A 58 -1.03 -10.81 7.05
C MET A 58 -1.76 -9.56 7.55
N HIS A 59 -2.59 -9.70 8.60
CA HIS A 59 -3.23 -8.56 9.25
C HIS A 59 -2.22 -7.54 9.78
N LEU A 60 -1.15 -8.02 10.43
CA LEU A 60 -0.08 -7.20 10.96
C LEU A 60 0.68 -6.46 9.85
N ALA A 61 0.96 -7.13 8.72
CA ALA A 61 1.60 -6.52 7.56
C ALA A 61 0.75 -5.40 6.95
N VAL A 62 -0.55 -5.67 6.75
CA VAL A 62 -1.52 -4.71 6.21
C VAL A 62 -1.70 -3.51 7.14
N GLY A 63 -1.97 -3.74 8.42
CA GLY A 63 -2.17 -2.67 9.40
C GLY A 63 -0.93 -1.79 9.59
N THR A 64 0.25 -2.41 9.68
CA THR A 64 1.53 -1.69 9.80
C THR A 64 1.82 -0.86 8.54
N SER A 65 1.55 -1.40 7.34
CA SER A 65 1.69 -0.64 6.09
C SER A 65 0.77 0.57 6.04
N LEU A 66 -0.51 0.41 6.40
CA LEU A 66 -1.46 1.52 6.45
C LEU A 66 -0.99 2.61 7.43
N ALA A 67 -0.49 2.20 8.61
CA ALA A 67 0.08 3.15 9.57
C ALA A 67 1.23 3.95 8.93
N THR A 68 2.14 3.28 8.21
CA THR A 68 3.23 3.95 7.47
C THR A 68 2.69 4.88 6.38
N ILE A 69 1.67 4.46 5.64
CA ILE A 69 1.06 5.24 4.56
C ILE A 69 0.49 6.57 5.07
N ASN A 70 -0.01 6.64 6.30
CA ASN A 70 -0.45 7.90 6.90
C ASN A 70 0.66 8.96 6.87
N VAL A 71 1.87 8.59 7.32
CA VAL A 71 3.03 9.49 7.35
C VAL A 71 3.44 9.91 5.94
N THR A 72 3.53 8.96 5.01
CA THR A 72 3.97 9.25 3.64
C THR A 72 2.93 10.05 2.85
N SER A 73 1.64 9.79 3.06
CA SER A 73 0.55 10.46 2.35
C SER A 73 0.42 11.91 2.78
N ILE A 74 0.58 12.22 4.08
CA ILE A 74 0.60 13.60 4.57
C ILE A 74 1.69 14.40 3.84
N ARG A 75 2.93 13.89 3.81
CA ARG A 75 4.03 14.57 3.12
C ARG A 75 3.79 14.69 1.61
N SER A 76 3.26 13.64 0.98
CA SER A 76 2.98 13.62 -0.45
C SER A 76 1.92 14.65 -0.83
N VAL A 77 0.80 14.72 -0.09
CA VAL A 77 -0.26 15.70 -0.31
C VAL A 77 0.25 17.13 -0.21
N LEU A 78 1.02 17.44 0.84
CA LEU A 78 1.62 18.76 1.01
C LEU A 78 2.50 19.13 -0.20
N ALA A 79 3.41 18.23 -0.59
CA ALA A 79 4.30 18.45 -1.73
C ALA A 79 3.59 18.56 -3.09
N HIS A 80 2.43 17.93 -3.26
CA HIS A 80 1.63 18.00 -4.49
C HIS A 80 0.66 19.18 -4.53
N HIS A 81 0.19 19.63 -3.37
CA HIS A 81 -0.63 20.83 -3.22
C HIS A 81 0.18 22.07 -3.58
N ASP A 82 1.42 22.17 -3.09
CA ASP A 82 2.33 23.29 -3.39
C ASP A 82 2.67 23.38 -4.89
N ARG A 83 2.56 22.28 -5.64
CA ARG A 83 2.86 22.19 -7.07
C ARG A 83 1.62 22.35 -7.97
N GLY A 84 0.43 22.61 -7.42
CA GLY A 84 -0.81 22.76 -8.19
C GLY A 84 -1.31 21.49 -8.88
N SER A 85 -0.77 20.32 -8.54
CA SER A 85 -1.13 19.04 -9.15
C SER A 85 -2.36 18.38 -8.52
N PHE A 86 -2.89 18.93 -7.44
CA PHE A 86 -4.04 18.39 -6.72
C PHE A 86 -5.38 18.84 -7.34
N ASP A 87 -6.19 17.91 -7.85
CA ASP A 87 -7.55 18.18 -8.35
C ASP A 87 -8.57 18.09 -7.20
N ARG A 88 -8.98 19.26 -6.70
CA ARG A 88 -9.95 19.38 -5.58
C ARG A 88 -11.32 18.82 -5.91
N ASP A 89 -11.76 18.91 -7.17
CA ASP A 89 -13.11 18.51 -7.55
C ASP A 89 -13.19 16.97 -7.63
N ILE A 90 -12.21 16.32 -8.25
CA ILE A 90 -12.12 14.85 -8.25
C ILE A 90 -12.00 14.35 -6.81
N PHE A 91 -11.15 14.99 -6.00
CA PHE A 91 -10.98 14.62 -4.60
C PHE A 91 -12.31 14.67 -3.84
N ARG A 92 -13.03 15.79 -3.89
CA ARG A 92 -14.31 15.98 -3.21
C ARG A 92 -15.35 14.94 -3.63
N ASP A 93 -15.43 14.63 -4.92
CA ASP A 93 -16.43 13.70 -5.45
C ASP A 93 -16.12 12.24 -5.08
N TRP A 94 -14.84 11.87 -4.95
CA TRP A 94 -14.41 10.48 -4.72
C TRP A 94 -14.29 10.12 -3.23
N VAL A 95 -13.95 11.09 -2.37
CA VAL A 95 -13.73 10.85 -0.93
C VAL A 95 -14.90 10.14 -0.25
N PRO A 96 -16.19 10.50 -0.45
CA PRO A 96 -17.29 9.81 0.23
C PRO A 96 -17.35 8.32 -0.10
N GLY A 97 -17.20 7.98 -1.39
CA GLY A 97 -17.22 6.58 -1.83
C GLY A 97 -15.98 5.80 -1.40
N ILE A 98 -14.80 6.42 -1.44
CA ILE A 98 -13.56 5.81 -0.92
C ILE A 98 -13.70 5.54 0.57
N THR A 99 -14.15 6.52 1.37
CA THR A 99 -14.32 6.35 2.81
C THR A 99 -15.31 5.21 3.13
N ALA A 100 -16.46 5.17 2.45
CA ALA A 100 -17.41 4.07 2.61
C ALA A 100 -16.79 2.71 2.24
N GLY A 101 -16.03 2.67 1.14
CA GLY A 101 -15.30 1.48 0.70
C GLY A 101 -14.25 1.04 1.72
N VAL A 102 -13.50 1.98 2.30
CA VAL A 102 -12.46 1.70 3.30
C VAL A 102 -13.07 1.14 4.57
N LEU A 103 -14.19 1.70 5.05
CA LEU A 103 -14.88 1.16 6.23
C LEU A 103 -15.36 -0.27 5.98
N ALA A 104 -15.98 -0.51 4.83
CA ALA A 104 -16.43 -1.84 4.44
C ALA A 104 -15.25 -2.82 4.27
N GLY A 105 -14.21 -2.43 3.55
CA GLY A 105 -13.03 -3.24 3.30
C GLY A 105 -12.22 -3.53 4.55
N THR A 106 -12.09 -2.56 5.47
CA THR A 106 -11.41 -2.77 6.75
C THR A 106 -12.21 -3.74 7.62
N TRP A 107 -13.53 -3.56 7.67
CA TRP A 107 -14.40 -4.49 8.40
C TRP A 107 -14.29 -5.92 7.83
N LEU A 108 -14.39 -6.08 6.50
CA LEU A 108 -14.18 -7.36 5.83
C LEU A 108 -12.78 -7.92 6.08
N ALA A 109 -11.73 -7.09 6.03
CA ALA A 109 -10.36 -7.52 6.28
C ALA A 109 -10.19 -8.07 7.70
N THR A 110 -10.76 -7.41 8.72
CA THR A 110 -10.66 -7.86 10.12
C THR A 110 -11.42 -9.16 10.41
N LEU A 111 -12.36 -9.54 9.54
CA LEU A 111 -13.09 -10.81 9.61
C LEU A 111 -12.48 -11.90 8.74
N ALA A 112 -11.62 -11.53 7.79
CA ALA A 112 -11.00 -12.44 6.86
C ALA A 112 -9.99 -13.34 7.58
N ASN A 113 -9.91 -14.60 7.17
CA ASN A 113 -8.81 -15.45 7.60
C ASN A 113 -7.53 -15.13 6.81
N PHE A 114 -6.42 -15.73 7.25
CA PHE A 114 -5.11 -15.58 6.63
C PHE A 114 -5.15 -15.78 5.11
N ASP A 115 -5.69 -16.92 4.66
CA ASP A 115 -5.71 -17.30 3.24
C ASP A 115 -6.52 -16.33 2.40
N THR A 116 -7.68 -15.87 2.89
CA THR A 116 -8.52 -14.92 2.14
C THR A 116 -7.78 -13.62 1.90
N LEU A 117 -7.08 -13.10 2.90
CA LEU A 117 -6.34 -11.85 2.79
C LEU A 117 -5.13 -12.00 1.85
N LEU A 118 -4.47 -13.16 1.90
CA LEU A 118 -3.37 -13.54 1.00
C LEU A 118 -3.85 -13.68 -0.46
N LEU A 119 -4.99 -14.32 -0.69
CA LEU A 119 -5.62 -14.50 -2.00
C LEU A 119 -6.05 -13.17 -2.60
N VAL A 120 -6.73 -12.31 -1.82
CA VAL A 120 -7.14 -10.98 -2.27
C VAL A 120 -5.92 -10.15 -2.64
N PHE A 121 -4.90 -10.11 -1.77
CA PHE A 121 -3.67 -9.39 -2.07
C PHE A 121 -2.99 -9.96 -3.32
N GLY A 122 -2.74 -11.26 -3.35
CA GLY A 122 -2.02 -11.92 -4.44
C GLY A 122 -2.73 -11.77 -5.79
N PHE A 123 -4.04 -11.96 -5.84
CA PHE A 123 -4.79 -11.82 -7.10
C PHE A 123 -4.80 -10.37 -7.60
N VAL A 124 -5.10 -9.39 -6.74
CA VAL A 124 -5.14 -7.98 -7.14
C VAL A 124 -3.74 -7.46 -7.46
N ALA A 125 -2.73 -7.83 -6.68
CA ALA A 125 -1.33 -7.50 -6.96
C ALA A 125 -0.86 -8.08 -8.31
N LEU A 126 -1.28 -9.31 -8.65
CA LEU A 126 -0.99 -9.91 -9.95
C LEU A 126 -1.66 -9.13 -11.10
N LEU A 127 -2.92 -8.73 -10.94
CA LEU A 127 -3.60 -7.89 -11.95
C LEU A 127 -2.89 -6.54 -12.13
N VAL A 128 -2.49 -5.90 -11.04
CA VAL A 128 -1.72 -4.64 -11.08
C VAL A 128 -0.36 -4.87 -11.76
N ALA A 129 0.34 -5.96 -11.44
CA ALA A 129 1.60 -6.32 -12.08
C ALA A 129 1.42 -6.54 -13.59
N LEU A 130 0.39 -7.28 -14.01
CA LEU A 130 0.09 -7.50 -15.44
C LEU A 130 -0.23 -6.18 -16.15
N HIS A 131 -1.01 -5.30 -15.52
CA HIS A 131 -1.28 -3.96 -16.05
C HIS A 131 0.01 -3.13 -16.15
N MET A 132 0.90 -3.20 -15.17
CA MET A 132 2.22 -2.54 -15.21
C MET A 132 3.21 -3.19 -16.18
N ALA A 133 3.02 -4.44 -16.60
CA ALA A 133 3.86 -5.06 -17.61
C ALA A 133 3.37 -4.73 -19.02
N PHE A 134 2.08 -4.96 -19.27
CA PHE A 134 1.49 -4.97 -20.62
C PHE A 134 0.60 -3.77 -20.93
N GLY A 135 0.18 -3.01 -19.92
CA GLY A 135 -0.70 -1.85 -20.09
C GLY A 135 -0.04 -0.78 -20.96
N ARG A 136 -0.79 -0.31 -21.96
CA ARG A 136 -0.39 0.79 -22.85
C ARG A 136 -0.81 2.12 -22.21
N ARG A 137 0.07 3.12 -22.24
CA ARG A 137 -0.17 4.45 -21.64
C ARG A 137 -1.29 5.24 -22.32
N ASP A 138 -1.60 4.89 -23.57
CA ASP A 138 -2.55 5.62 -24.43
C ASP A 138 -3.96 5.00 -24.38
N TRP A 139 -4.18 4.00 -23.51
CA TRP A 139 -5.49 3.40 -23.31
C TRP A 139 -6.35 4.30 -22.42
N HIS A 140 -7.34 4.93 -23.04
CA HIS A 140 -8.39 5.68 -22.36
C HIS A 140 -9.70 4.91 -22.49
N LEU A 141 -10.16 4.29 -21.40
CA LEU A 141 -11.48 3.62 -21.34
C LEU A 141 -12.61 4.65 -21.21
N HIS A 142 -12.32 5.81 -20.63
CA HIS A 142 -13.32 6.86 -20.40
C HIS A 142 -12.76 8.24 -20.69
N ARG A 143 -13.63 9.15 -21.12
CA ARG A 143 -13.24 10.52 -21.53
C ARG A 143 -12.97 11.46 -20.35
N ALA A 144 -13.50 11.13 -19.17
CA ALA A 144 -13.35 11.90 -17.94
C ALA A 144 -13.50 10.99 -16.71
N ALA A 145 -13.00 11.45 -15.55
CA ALA A 145 -13.23 10.78 -14.28
C ALA A 145 -14.74 10.72 -13.96
N PRO A 146 -15.27 9.56 -13.49
CA PRO A 146 -16.64 9.48 -13.03
C PRO A 146 -16.86 10.45 -11.86
N ARG A 147 -18.01 11.12 -11.87
CA ARG A 147 -18.43 12.10 -10.87
C ARG A 147 -19.80 11.78 -10.30
N GLY A 148 -20.09 12.30 -9.11
CA GLY A 148 -21.37 12.09 -8.43
C GLY A 148 -21.65 10.60 -8.19
N LEU A 149 -22.90 10.17 -8.39
CA LEU A 149 -23.34 8.79 -8.14
C LEU A 149 -22.63 7.76 -9.03
N ALA A 150 -22.21 8.14 -10.24
CA ALA A 150 -21.48 7.24 -11.13
C ALA A 150 -20.07 6.89 -10.61
N ALA A 151 -19.51 7.70 -9.70
CA ALA A 151 -18.21 7.43 -9.09
C ALA A 151 -18.27 6.37 -8.00
N TRP A 152 -19.46 6.12 -7.42
CA TRP A 152 -19.62 5.27 -6.23
C TRP A 152 -19.11 3.84 -6.41
N PRO A 153 -19.48 3.09 -7.47
CA PRO A 153 -19.02 1.70 -7.63
C PRO A 153 -17.49 1.59 -7.68
N VAL A 154 -16.86 2.50 -8.42
CA VAL A 154 -15.40 2.53 -8.61
C VAL A 154 -14.69 2.94 -7.32
N THR A 155 -15.18 3.99 -6.65
CA THR A 155 -14.56 4.53 -5.44
C THR A 155 -14.75 3.61 -4.22
N LEU A 156 -15.91 2.94 -4.11
CA LEU A 156 -16.14 1.89 -3.11
C LEU A 156 -15.16 0.73 -3.29
N LEU A 157 -15.01 0.24 -4.53
CA LEU A 157 -14.10 -0.87 -4.83
C LEU A 157 -12.65 -0.50 -4.54
N ILE A 158 -12.22 0.70 -4.97
CA ILE A 158 -10.88 1.22 -4.68
C ILE A 158 -10.66 1.28 -3.17
N GLY A 159 -11.58 1.90 -2.42
CA GLY A 159 -11.45 2.02 -0.97
C GLY A 159 -11.38 0.66 -0.26
N ALA A 160 -12.25 -0.27 -0.66
CA ALA A 160 -12.33 -1.60 -0.06
C ALA A 160 -11.08 -2.43 -0.32
N LEU A 161 -10.67 -2.55 -1.59
CA LEU A 161 -9.47 -3.30 -1.96
C LEU A 161 -8.21 -2.64 -1.38
N SER A 162 -8.12 -1.31 -1.40
CA SER A 162 -6.97 -0.61 -0.82
C SER A 162 -6.81 -0.87 0.67
N ALA A 163 -7.91 -0.86 1.42
CA ALA A 163 -7.90 -1.17 2.85
C ALA A 163 -7.51 -2.63 3.12
N MET A 164 -8.09 -3.60 2.39
CA MET A 164 -7.78 -5.02 2.55
C MET A 164 -6.32 -5.33 2.19
N MET A 165 -5.78 -4.68 1.17
CA MET A 165 -4.41 -4.92 0.71
C MET A 165 -3.35 -4.11 1.46
N GLY A 166 -3.73 -3.16 2.30
CA GLY A 166 -2.79 -2.27 2.98
C GLY A 166 -2.04 -1.32 2.06
N ILE A 167 -2.70 -0.91 0.97
CA ILE A 167 -2.13 -0.03 -0.06
C ILE A 167 -2.79 1.35 -0.03
N GLY A 168 -2.03 2.38 -0.38
CA GLY A 168 -2.54 3.75 -0.45
C GLY A 168 -3.36 4.02 -1.71
N GLY A 169 -3.84 5.25 -1.85
CA GLY A 169 -4.63 5.68 -3.01
C GLY A 169 -3.87 5.65 -4.32
N GLY A 170 -2.53 5.73 -4.31
CA GLY A 170 -1.76 5.78 -5.55
C GLY A 170 -1.87 4.51 -6.40
N THR A 171 -2.01 3.33 -5.78
CA THR A 171 -1.88 2.04 -6.49
C THR A 171 -3.10 1.73 -7.36
N LEU A 172 -4.29 2.00 -6.85
CA LEU A 172 -5.54 1.75 -7.57
C LEU A 172 -6.12 3.04 -8.17
N SER A 173 -6.04 4.19 -7.48
CA SER A 173 -6.65 5.42 -7.99
C SER A 173 -5.88 6.02 -9.16
N VAL A 174 -4.53 5.93 -9.21
CA VAL A 174 -3.76 6.52 -10.33
C VAL A 174 -4.07 5.80 -11.66
N PRO A 175 -4.00 4.46 -11.75
CA PRO A 175 -4.35 3.78 -12.99
C PRO A 175 -5.80 4.04 -13.41
N VAL A 176 -6.75 4.03 -12.48
CA VAL A 176 -8.15 4.28 -12.79
C VAL A 176 -8.36 5.71 -13.32
N LEU A 177 -7.78 6.72 -12.66
CA LEU A 177 -7.87 8.10 -13.14
C LEU A 177 -7.18 8.28 -14.50
N SER A 178 -6.05 7.62 -14.73
CA SER A 178 -5.35 7.62 -16.02
C SER A 178 -6.20 7.00 -17.13
N LEU A 179 -6.88 5.88 -16.85
CA LEU A 179 -7.82 5.25 -17.78
C LEU A 179 -9.05 6.13 -18.07
N CYS A 180 -9.39 7.04 -17.15
CA CYS A 180 -10.41 8.05 -17.30
C CYS A 180 -9.90 9.38 -17.90
N ASN A 181 -8.74 9.35 -18.57
CA ASN A 181 -8.16 10.50 -19.29
C ASN A 181 -7.79 11.68 -18.37
N VAL A 182 -7.51 11.43 -17.09
CA VAL A 182 -6.94 12.42 -16.18
C VAL A 182 -5.43 12.46 -16.39
N PRO A 183 -4.80 13.64 -16.58
CA PRO A 183 -3.35 13.75 -16.74
C PRO A 183 -2.61 13.11 -15.57
N ILE A 184 -1.56 12.33 -15.84
CA ILE A 184 -0.84 11.52 -14.83
C ILE A 184 -0.37 12.35 -13.63
N HIS A 185 0.17 13.55 -13.85
CA HIS A 185 0.61 14.43 -12.77
C HIS A 185 -0.56 14.84 -11.85
N ARG A 186 -1.76 15.05 -12.40
CA ARG A 186 -2.98 15.31 -11.62
C ARG A 186 -3.51 14.05 -10.95
N ALA A 187 -3.49 12.93 -11.65
CA ALA A 187 -3.90 11.65 -11.08
C ALA A 187 -3.05 11.26 -9.87
N VAL A 188 -1.72 11.38 -9.96
CA VAL A 188 -0.78 11.13 -8.86
C VAL A 188 -0.98 12.13 -7.72
N GLY A 189 -1.09 13.43 -8.03
CA GLY A 189 -1.30 14.47 -7.03
C GLY A 189 -2.59 14.30 -6.23
N THR A 190 -3.71 13.98 -6.91
CA THR A 190 -5.01 13.71 -6.26
C THR A 190 -5.00 12.39 -5.49
N ALA A 191 -4.36 11.35 -6.03
CA ALA A 191 -4.30 10.04 -5.38
C ALA A 191 -3.47 10.02 -4.09
N ALA A 192 -2.49 10.92 -3.95
CA ALA A 192 -1.80 11.16 -2.68
C ALA A 192 -2.80 11.53 -1.56
N GLY A 193 -3.82 12.34 -1.88
CA GLY A 193 -4.90 12.70 -0.98
C GLY A 193 -5.73 11.48 -0.56
N PHE A 194 -6.09 10.65 -1.53
CA PHE A 194 -6.82 9.41 -1.26
C PHE A 194 -6.03 8.46 -0.36
N GLY A 195 -4.69 8.45 -0.46
CA GLY A 195 -3.83 7.70 0.44
C GLY A 195 -4.09 7.99 1.93
N LEU A 196 -4.26 9.26 2.29
CA LEU A 196 -4.59 9.65 3.66
C LEU A 196 -6.02 9.23 4.05
N VAL A 197 -6.97 9.41 3.15
CA VAL A 197 -8.39 9.06 3.35
C VAL A 197 -8.58 7.54 3.53
N ILE A 198 -7.75 6.74 2.88
CA ILE A 198 -7.71 5.28 3.03
C ILE A 198 -7.00 4.91 4.32
N ALA A 199 -5.77 5.40 4.51
CA ALA A 199 -4.88 4.91 5.55
C ALA A 199 -5.35 5.25 6.97
N LEU A 200 -5.91 6.44 7.20
CA LEU A 200 -6.33 6.86 8.55
C LEU A 200 -7.42 5.96 9.13
N PRO A 201 -8.62 5.87 8.51
CA PRO A 201 -9.69 5.04 9.04
C PRO A 201 -9.36 3.55 8.99
N ALA A 202 -8.61 3.08 7.98
CA ALA A 202 -8.20 1.68 7.91
C ALA A 202 -7.24 1.32 9.05
N THR A 203 -6.21 2.13 9.32
CA THR A 203 -5.30 1.91 10.46
C THR A 203 -6.07 1.85 11.77
N LEU A 204 -7.03 2.76 12.01
CA LEU A 204 -7.86 2.74 13.21
C LEU A 204 -8.71 1.46 13.28
N GLY A 205 -9.30 1.02 12.16
CA GLY A 205 -10.07 -0.22 12.12
C GLY A 205 -9.22 -1.48 12.33
N PHE A 206 -7.99 -1.53 11.83
CA PHE A 206 -7.05 -2.63 12.11
C PHE A 206 -6.53 -2.62 13.56
N ILE A 207 -6.36 -1.44 14.17
CA ILE A 207 -6.09 -1.33 15.61
C ILE A 207 -7.26 -1.89 16.41
N ALA A 208 -8.49 -1.45 16.10
CA ALA A 208 -9.69 -1.90 16.80
C ALA A 208 -9.98 -3.40 16.62
N GLY A 209 -9.87 -3.90 15.38
CA GLY A 209 -10.10 -5.31 15.06
C GLY A 209 -9.05 -6.25 15.64
N GLY A 210 -7.83 -5.76 15.88
CA GLY A 210 -6.74 -6.53 16.48
C GLY A 210 -6.59 -6.37 17.99
N TRP A 211 -7.43 -5.57 18.66
CA TRP A 211 -7.21 -5.14 20.06
C TRP A 211 -7.05 -6.30 21.05
N HIS A 212 -7.76 -7.41 20.81
CA HIS A 212 -7.72 -8.63 21.63
C HIS A 212 -7.15 -9.84 20.87
N ALA A 213 -6.43 -9.61 19.78
CA ALA A 213 -5.83 -10.70 19.01
C ALA A 213 -4.66 -11.32 19.78
N ASN A 214 -4.66 -12.65 19.88
CA ASN A 214 -3.57 -13.41 20.49
C ASN A 214 -2.44 -13.64 19.48
N GLY A 215 -1.20 -13.76 19.97
CA GLY A 215 -0.04 -14.03 19.11
C GLY A 215 0.56 -12.81 18.42
N LEU A 216 0.18 -11.59 18.83
CA LEU A 216 0.79 -10.36 18.36
C LEU A 216 2.20 -10.19 18.97
N PRO A 217 3.19 -9.71 18.19
CA PRO A 217 4.52 -9.45 18.72
C PRO A 217 4.51 -8.28 19.73
N PRO A 218 5.48 -8.23 20.66
CA PRO A 218 5.57 -7.17 21.65
C PRO A 218 5.69 -5.79 20.99
N GLY A 219 4.97 -4.80 21.55
CA GLY A 219 4.91 -3.46 20.97
C GLY A 219 3.93 -3.31 19.80
N SER A 220 3.00 -4.25 19.62
CA SER A 220 1.90 -4.10 18.66
C SER A 220 0.70 -3.39 19.29
N LEU A 221 0.07 -2.49 18.55
CA LEU A 221 -1.19 -1.86 18.88
C LEU A 221 -2.26 -2.42 17.94
N GLY A 222 -2.99 -3.44 18.40
CA GLY A 222 -3.82 -4.27 17.52
C GLY A 222 -2.99 -4.88 16.38
N TYR A 223 -3.51 -4.87 15.16
CA TYR A 223 -2.78 -5.34 13.97
C TYR A 223 -1.73 -4.35 13.43
N VAL A 224 -1.21 -3.45 14.28
CA VAL A 224 -0.16 -2.49 13.89
C VAL A 224 1.08 -2.72 14.75
N SER A 225 2.18 -3.15 14.13
CA SER A 225 3.47 -3.25 14.82
C SER A 225 4.09 -1.86 14.96
N LEU A 226 4.17 -1.31 16.17
CA LEU A 226 4.79 0.01 16.38
C LEU A 226 6.29 0.03 16.01
N PRO A 227 7.09 -1.01 16.34
CA PRO A 227 8.48 -1.08 15.88
C PRO A 227 8.60 -1.14 14.36
N GLY A 228 7.78 -1.98 13.69
CA GLY A 228 7.78 -2.09 12.23
C GLY A 228 7.37 -0.76 11.57
N PHE A 229 6.32 -0.13 12.09
CA PHE A 229 5.86 1.18 11.66
C PHE A 229 6.97 2.23 11.78
N ALA A 230 7.63 2.33 12.95
CA ALA A 230 8.67 3.33 13.18
C ALA A 230 9.85 3.18 12.22
N VAL A 231 10.37 1.96 12.06
CA VAL A 231 11.51 1.69 11.17
C VAL A 231 11.15 1.99 9.72
N ILE A 232 10.01 1.50 9.23
CA ILE A 232 9.61 1.68 7.84
C ILE A 232 9.22 3.14 7.58
N ALA A 233 8.52 3.81 8.48
CA ALA A 233 8.19 5.22 8.33
C ALA A 233 9.45 6.09 8.24
N ILE A 234 10.45 5.86 9.10
CA ILE A 234 11.71 6.61 9.04
C ILE A 234 12.45 6.29 7.73
N ALA A 235 12.65 5.02 7.41
CA ALA A 235 13.39 4.62 6.21
C ALA A 235 12.74 5.14 4.92
N THR A 236 11.41 5.02 4.81
CA THR A 236 10.66 5.48 3.64
C THR A 236 10.63 7.00 3.53
N THR A 237 10.49 7.73 4.64
CA THR A 237 10.51 9.20 4.60
C THR A 237 11.87 9.78 4.22
N LEU A 238 12.96 9.10 4.56
CA LEU A 238 14.32 9.48 4.18
C LEU A 238 14.62 9.17 2.70
N THR A 239 14.11 8.05 2.18
CA THR A 239 14.44 7.58 0.83
C THR A 239 13.44 7.95 -0.26
N ALA A 240 12.18 8.23 0.06
CA ALA A 240 11.19 8.61 -0.93
C ALA A 240 11.59 9.84 -1.78
N PRO A 241 12.21 10.90 -1.22
CA PRO A 241 12.70 12.02 -2.03
C PRO A 241 13.83 11.62 -2.99
N LEU A 242 14.70 10.69 -2.59
CA LEU A 242 15.77 10.15 -3.45
C LEU A 242 15.15 9.34 -4.60
N GLY A 243 14.16 8.51 -4.31
CA GLY A 243 13.40 7.76 -5.31
C GLY A 243 12.73 8.67 -6.34
N ALA A 244 12.08 9.74 -5.89
CA ALA A 244 11.43 10.71 -6.78
C ALA A 244 12.44 11.45 -7.68
N ARG A 245 13.61 11.83 -7.13
CA ARG A 245 14.69 12.44 -7.93
C ARG A 245 15.24 11.47 -8.97
N LEU A 246 15.43 10.21 -8.60
CA LEU A 246 15.92 9.18 -9.50
C LEU A 246 14.91 8.87 -10.61
N ALA A 247 13.59 8.90 -10.31
CA ALA A 247 12.55 8.75 -11.32
C ALA A 247 12.57 9.83 -12.40
N HIS A 248 13.02 11.05 -12.07
CA HIS A 248 13.21 12.10 -13.07
C HIS A 248 14.47 11.91 -13.92
N ALA A 249 15.45 11.15 -13.44
CA ALA A 249 16.71 10.91 -14.13
C ALA A 249 16.73 9.60 -14.95
N LEU A 250 15.79 8.68 -14.69
CA LEU A 250 15.72 7.38 -15.34
C LEU A 250 14.55 7.29 -16.32
N ASP A 251 14.68 6.41 -17.30
CA ASP A 251 13.58 6.08 -18.20
C ASP A 251 12.45 5.37 -17.43
N PRO A 252 11.19 5.84 -17.56
CA PRO A 252 10.09 5.32 -16.77
C PRO A 252 9.64 3.92 -17.20
N GLU A 253 10.00 3.45 -18.40
CA GLU A 253 9.52 2.18 -18.95
C GLU A 253 10.27 0.94 -18.43
N PRO A 254 11.61 0.87 -18.44
CA PRO A 254 12.34 -0.24 -17.81
C PRO A 254 12.03 -0.35 -16.32
N LEU A 255 11.92 0.79 -15.64
CA LEU A 255 11.56 0.88 -14.24
C LEU A 255 10.19 0.25 -13.98
N ARG A 256 9.16 0.68 -14.71
CA ARG A 256 7.80 0.11 -14.63
C ARG A 256 7.79 -1.41 -14.81
N ARG A 257 8.59 -1.95 -15.75
CA ARG A 257 8.68 -3.40 -16.00
C ARG A 257 9.39 -4.16 -14.88
N ALA A 258 10.50 -3.63 -14.35
CA ALA A 258 11.19 -4.23 -13.22
C ALA A 258 10.26 -4.36 -12.00
N PHE A 259 9.43 -3.34 -11.78
CA PHE A 259 8.40 -3.36 -10.76
C PHE A 259 7.29 -4.37 -11.02
N ALA A 260 6.78 -4.40 -12.24
CA ALA A 260 5.78 -5.39 -12.64
C ALA A 260 6.30 -6.81 -12.37
N LEU A 261 7.57 -7.07 -12.68
CA LEU A 261 8.22 -8.36 -12.40
C LEU A 261 8.30 -8.64 -10.90
N PHE A 262 8.84 -7.70 -10.10
CA PHE A 262 8.93 -7.84 -8.65
C PHE A 262 7.56 -8.13 -8.02
N LEU A 263 6.56 -7.31 -8.36
CA LEU A 263 5.22 -7.44 -7.84
C LEU A 263 4.56 -8.74 -8.30
N GLY A 264 4.75 -9.12 -9.56
CA GLY A 264 4.21 -10.36 -10.11
C GLY A 264 4.81 -11.60 -9.43
N LEU A 265 6.13 -11.65 -9.24
CA LEU A 265 6.79 -12.74 -8.52
C LEU A 265 6.31 -12.84 -7.07
N THR A 266 6.19 -11.69 -6.41
CA THR A 266 5.72 -11.59 -5.03
C THR A 266 4.27 -12.03 -4.90
N ALA A 267 3.40 -11.57 -5.80
CA ALA A 267 2.00 -11.96 -5.87
C ALA A 267 1.84 -13.47 -6.10
N LEU A 268 2.59 -14.04 -7.04
CA LEU A 268 2.61 -15.49 -7.30
C LEU A 268 3.08 -16.28 -6.08
N ARG A 269 4.10 -15.79 -5.37
CA ARG A 269 4.60 -16.46 -4.18
C ARG A 269 3.60 -16.40 -3.03
N MET A 270 2.97 -15.25 -2.79
CA MET A 270 1.91 -15.13 -1.79
C MET A 270 0.68 -15.98 -2.15
N LEU A 271 0.33 -16.08 -3.43
CA LEU A 271 -0.73 -17.01 -3.87
C LEU A 271 -0.34 -18.46 -3.59
N ALA A 272 0.89 -18.86 -3.86
CA ALA A 272 1.38 -20.21 -3.54
C ALA A 272 1.30 -20.48 -2.03
N ASP A 273 1.77 -19.54 -1.19
CA ASP A 273 1.69 -19.66 0.26
C ASP A 273 0.22 -19.80 0.77
N ALA A 274 -0.79 -19.36 0.01
CA ALA A 274 -2.22 -19.51 0.35
C ALA A 274 -2.78 -20.93 0.06
N PHE A 275 -2.10 -21.70 -0.79
CA PHE A 275 -2.54 -23.05 -1.21
C PHE A 275 -1.70 -24.18 -0.60
N GLY A 276 -0.64 -23.86 0.15
CA GLY A 276 0.30 -24.83 0.74
C GLY A 276 1.46 -25.21 -0.19
#